data_AF-A0A4R6H6K7-F1
#
_entry.id   AF-A0A4R6H6K7-F1
#
_cell.length_a   1.000
_cell.length_b   1.000
_cell.length_c   1.000
_cell.angle_alpha   90.00
_cell.angle_beta   90.00
_cell.angle_gamma   90.00
#
_symmetry.space_group_name_H-M   'P 1'
#
loop_
_entity.id
_entity.type
_entity.pdbx_description
1 polymer ?
#
loop_
_entity_poly.entity_id
_entity_poly.type
_entity_poly.pdbx_seq_one_letter_code
_entity_poly.pdbx_strand_id
1 'polypeptide(L)'
;MKTLKFAIFLILIAACASQQNIQIKATDTVDTEDSVSYELIVLDPGFESWFLTYSKPSWYHSQQYYETWNEQYVNAWNYNSIWHRNARLLDGQIDYNPQIDYGLDINHKLFYYFQYVENELKIRILSNSPRAI
;
A
#
# COMPACT_ATOMS: atom_id res chain seq x y z
N MET A 1 -32.61 41.92 -3.10
CA MET A 1 -32.61 40.54 -3.62
C MET A 1 -31.22 39.95 -3.39
N LYS A 2 -30.99 39.44 -2.18
CA LYS A 2 -29.68 39.08 -1.62
C LYS A 2 -29.65 37.59 -1.21
N THR A 3 -30.13 36.71 -2.08
CA THR A 3 -30.34 35.29 -1.74
C THR A 3 -29.74 34.33 -2.76
N LEU A 4 -28.80 34.78 -3.59
CA LEU A 4 -28.12 33.93 -4.57
C LEU A 4 -26.70 33.49 -4.15
N LYS A 5 -26.21 33.91 -2.98
CA LYS A 5 -24.84 33.60 -2.51
C LYS A 5 -24.74 32.44 -1.52
N PHE A 6 -25.80 31.67 -1.31
CA PHE A 6 -25.81 30.54 -0.38
C PHE A 6 -25.74 29.16 -1.04
N ALA A 7 -25.84 29.08 -2.37
CA ALA A 7 -25.81 27.79 -3.08
C ALA A 7 -24.39 27.26 -3.36
N ILE A 8 -23.35 28.09 -3.23
CA ILE A 8 -21.96 27.70 -3.56
C ILE A 8 -21.20 27.17 -2.32
N PHE A 9 -21.71 27.38 -1.11
CA PHE A 9 -21.01 26.99 0.12
C PHE A 9 -21.30 25.57 0.62
N LEU A 10 -22.25 24.84 0.02
CA LEU A 10 -22.65 23.50 0.49
C LEU A 10 -21.92 22.32 -0.19
N ILE A 11 -20.99 22.58 -1.13
CA ILE A 11 -20.27 21.52 -1.88
C ILE A 11 -18.83 21.32 -1.34
N LEU A 12 -18.58 21.64 -0.05
CA LEU A 12 -17.21 21.67 0.49
C LEU A 12 -16.83 20.54 1.45
N ILE A 13 -17.63 19.48 1.63
CA ILE A 13 -17.26 18.42 2.57
C ILE A 13 -17.75 17.02 2.13
N ALA A 14 -17.41 16.62 0.92
CA ALA A 14 -17.23 15.20 0.64
C ALA A 14 -15.76 14.84 0.91
N ALA A 15 -15.31 14.97 2.16
CA ALA A 15 -14.08 14.33 2.59
C ALA A 15 -14.38 12.83 2.73
N CYS A 16 -14.37 12.12 1.61
CA CYS A 16 -14.47 10.68 1.59
C CYS A 16 -13.15 10.16 2.16
N ALA A 17 -13.17 9.57 3.36
CA ALA A 17 -12.04 8.80 3.83
C ALA A 17 -11.87 7.61 2.87
N SER A 18 -10.83 7.63 2.04
CA SER A 18 -10.53 6.52 1.14
C SER A 18 -10.13 5.32 1.98
N GLN A 19 -10.66 4.15 1.63
CA GLN A 19 -10.27 2.88 2.21
C GLN A 19 -9.05 2.37 1.45
N GLN A 20 -8.00 1.95 2.16
CA GLN A 20 -6.78 1.43 1.55
C GLN A 20 -6.98 -0.03 1.19
N ASN A 21 -6.74 -0.40 -0.07
CA ASN A 21 -6.92 -1.78 -0.55
C ASN A 21 -5.72 -2.21 -1.40
N ILE A 22 -5.08 -3.30 -0.99
CA ILE A 22 -3.88 -3.85 -1.62
C ILE A 22 -3.94 -5.37 -1.62
N GLN A 23 -3.52 -5.97 -2.74
CA GLN A 23 -3.53 -7.43 -2.93
C GLN A 23 -2.33 -7.88 -3.77
N ILE A 24 -1.82 -9.07 -3.46
CA ILE A 24 -0.83 -9.77 -4.28
C ILE A 24 -1.59 -10.86 -5.04
N LYS A 25 -1.45 -10.88 -6.37
CA LYS A 25 -2.17 -11.80 -7.23
C LYS A 25 -1.21 -12.59 -8.12
N ALA A 26 -1.38 -13.90 -8.18
CA ALA A 26 -0.69 -14.73 -9.18
C ALA A 26 -1.26 -14.43 -10.57
N THR A 27 -0.38 -14.30 -11.55
CA THR A 27 -0.73 -14.07 -12.96
C THR A 27 -0.40 -15.30 -13.77
N ASP A 28 -1.42 -15.84 -14.45
CA ASP A 28 -1.29 -16.93 -15.40
C ASP A 28 -0.66 -16.38 -16.68
N THR A 29 0.66 -16.48 -16.80
CA THR A 29 1.33 -16.21 -18.08
C THR A 29 1.26 -17.48 -18.93
N VAL A 30 0.50 -17.42 -20.02
CA VAL A 30 0.39 -18.51 -21.01
C VAL A 30 1.62 -18.44 -21.91
N ASP A 31 2.81 -18.65 -21.39
CA ASP A 31 4.04 -18.65 -22.19
C ASP A 31 5.06 -19.61 -21.57
N THR A 32 5.00 -20.88 -21.98
CA THR A 32 6.06 -21.91 -22.11
C THR A 32 7.19 -22.08 -21.06
N GLU A 33 7.21 -21.38 -19.94
CA GLU A 33 8.12 -21.59 -18.82
C GLU A 33 7.33 -21.77 -17.51
N ASP A 34 7.66 -22.80 -16.73
CA ASP A 34 6.96 -23.22 -15.50
C ASP A 34 7.09 -22.23 -14.31
N SER A 35 7.24 -20.93 -14.56
CA SER A 35 7.37 -19.90 -13.51
C SER A 35 6.06 -19.16 -13.27
N VAL A 36 5.56 -19.21 -12.03
CA VAL A 36 4.42 -18.40 -11.59
C VAL A 36 4.88 -16.95 -11.40
N SER A 37 4.25 -16.02 -12.11
CA SER A 37 4.48 -14.58 -11.93
C SER A 37 3.45 -13.97 -10.98
N TYR A 38 3.82 -12.90 -10.28
CA TYR A 38 2.93 -12.21 -9.35
C TYR A 38 2.79 -10.73 -9.72
N GLU A 39 1.67 -10.13 -9.35
CA GLU A 39 1.39 -8.71 -9.51
C GLU A 39 0.93 -8.12 -8.17
N LEU A 40 1.42 -6.92 -7.86
CA LEU A 40 0.91 -6.13 -6.74
C LEU A 40 -0.14 -5.13 -7.23
N ILE A 41 -1.38 -5.35 -6.83
CA ILE A 41 -2.51 -4.49 -7.16
C ILE A 41 -2.73 -3.53 -6.00
N VAL A 42 -2.57 -2.23 -6.26
CA VAL A 42 -2.81 -1.15 -5.30
C VAL A 42 -3.94 -0.27 -5.82
N LEU A 43 -5.01 -0.14 -5.05
CA LEU A 43 -6.20 0.63 -5.46
C LEU A 43 -6.21 2.07 -4.93
N ASP A 44 -5.18 2.47 -4.17
CA ASP A 44 -5.04 3.83 -3.68
C ASP A 44 -4.57 4.77 -4.80
N PRO A 45 -5.41 5.73 -5.25
CA PRO A 45 -5.13 6.54 -6.44
C PRO A 45 -3.93 7.48 -6.27
N GLY A 46 -3.56 7.82 -5.04
CA GLY A 46 -2.39 8.65 -4.74
C GLY A 46 -1.06 7.89 -4.73
N PHE A 47 -1.10 6.56 -4.66
CA PHE A 47 0.11 5.77 -4.42
C PHE A 47 1.09 5.84 -5.59
N GLU A 48 0.65 5.63 -6.83
CA GLU A 48 1.57 5.56 -7.98
C GLU A 48 2.34 6.87 -8.19
N SER A 49 1.66 8.02 -8.10
CA SER A 49 2.32 9.33 -8.23
C SER A 49 3.33 9.55 -7.09
N TRP A 50 2.97 9.16 -5.87
CA TRP A 50 3.84 9.27 -4.72
C TRP A 50 5.05 8.34 -4.87
N PHE A 51 4.84 7.09 -5.27
CA PHE A 51 5.88 6.09 -5.48
C PHE A 51 6.91 6.56 -6.51
N LEU A 52 6.48 7.09 -7.64
CA LEU A 52 7.39 7.63 -8.67
C LEU A 52 8.20 8.84 -8.18
N THR A 53 7.68 9.59 -7.22
CA THR A 53 8.32 10.81 -6.69
C THR A 53 9.31 10.50 -5.57
N TYR A 54 8.95 9.58 -4.67
CA TYR A 54 9.65 9.36 -3.40
C TYR A 54 10.42 8.04 -3.33
N SER A 55 10.12 7.06 -4.20
CA SER A 55 10.83 5.80 -4.18
C SER A 55 12.29 5.96 -4.59
N LYS A 56 13.17 5.23 -3.90
CA LYS A 56 14.50 4.96 -4.41
C LYS A 56 14.42 3.90 -5.52
N PRO A 57 15.44 3.78 -6.38
CA PRO A 57 15.52 2.65 -7.31
C PRO A 57 15.41 1.31 -6.57
N SER A 58 14.81 0.28 -7.19
CA SER A 58 14.53 -0.99 -6.52
C SER A 58 15.78 -1.71 -5.99
N TRP A 59 16.95 -1.47 -6.60
CA TRP A 59 18.23 -2.03 -6.15
C TRP A 59 18.89 -1.26 -4.98
N TYR A 60 18.28 -0.18 -4.47
CA TYR A 60 18.86 0.62 -3.39
C TYR A 60 19.03 -0.18 -2.08
N HIS A 61 18.12 -1.13 -1.82
CA HIS A 61 18.29 -2.16 -0.81
C HIS A 61 18.25 -3.56 -1.44
N SER A 62 18.76 -4.55 -0.71
CA SER A 62 18.68 -5.94 -1.14
C SER A 62 17.24 -6.45 -1.09
N GLN A 63 16.94 -7.48 -1.88
CA GLN A 63 15.65 -8.18 -1.81
C GLN A 63 15.34 -8.64 -0.37
N GLN A 64 16.32 -9.27 0.30
CA GLN A 64 16.19 -9.71 1.70
C GLN A 64 15.79 -8.57 2.64
N TYR A 65 16.28 -7.34 2.42
CA TYR A 65 15.89 -6.19 3.24
C TYR A 65 14.39 -5.90 3.10
N TYR A 66 13.90 -5.87 1.86
CA TYR A 66 12.48 -5.63 1.60
C TYR A 66 11.62 -6.76 2.12
N GLU A 67 11.99 -8.02 1.90
CA GLU A 67 11.24 -9.19 2.40
C GLU A 67 11.12 -9.18 3.93
N THR A 68 12.22 -8.87 4.62
CA THR A 68 12.25 -8.80 6.10
C THR A 68 11.31 -7.73 6.65
N TRP A 69 11.20 -6.58 5.96
CA TRP A 69 10.27 -5.52 6.36
C TRP A 69 8.84 -5.82 5.95
N ASN A 70 8.63 -6.34 4.74
CA ASN A 70 7.32 -6.69 4.22
C ASN A 70 6.63 -7.72 5.09
N GLU A 71 7.35 -8.73 5.59
CA GLU A 71 6.79 -9.71 6.53
C GLU A 71 6.27 -9.02 7.81
N GLN A 72 7.06 -8.12 8.41
CA GLN A 72 6.65 -7.38 9.60
C GLN A 72 5.44 -6.48 9.33
N TYR A 73 5.45 -5.76 8.20
CA TYR A 73 4.37 -4.87 7.81
C TYR A 73 3.07 -5.61 7.49
N VAL A 74 3.13 -6.71 6.74
CA VAL A 74 1.96 -7.51 6.39
C VAL A 74 1.33 -8.09 7.65
N ASN A 75 2.13 -8.65 8.56
CA ASN A 75 1.63 -9.17 9.84
C ASN A 75 0.92 -8.08 10.64
N ALA A 76 1.52 -6.88 10.73
CA ALA A 76 0.91 -5.76 11.42
C ALA A 76 -0.34 -5.23 10.70
N TRP A 77 -0.32 -5.12 9.38
CA TRP A 77 -1.47 -4.72 8.56
C TRP A 77 -2.67 -5.65 8.82
N ASN A 78 -2.45 -6.95 8.64
CA ASN A 78 -3.50 -7.98 8.78
C ASN A 78 -4.05 -8.05 10.21
N TYR A 79 -3.21 -7.79 11.21
CA TYR A 79 -3.67 -7.68 12.61
C TYR A 79 -4.53 -6.42 12.81
N ASN A 80 -4.08 -5.27 12.31
CA ASN A 80 -4.76 -3.99 12.49
C ASN A 80 -6.07 -3.88 11.68
N SER A 81 -6.17 -4.56 10.53
CA SER A 81 -7.39 -4.58 9.71
C SER A 81 -8.54 -5.34 10.38
N ILE A 82 -8.25 -6.28 11.29
CA ILE A 82 -9.29 -7.01 12.03
C ILE A 82 -9.59 -6.37 13.39
N TRP A 83 -8.57 -6.00 14.17
CA TRP A 83 -8.71 -5.83 15.62
C TRP A 83 -8.57 -4.39 16.14
N HIS A 84 -8.30 -3.40 15.29
CA HIS A 84 -7.93 -2.05 15.76
C HIS A 84 -8.86 -0.92 15.27
N ARG A 85 -8.72 0.26 15.90
CA ARG A 85 -9.46 1.50 15.53
C ARG A 85 -9.33 1.89 14.06
N ASN A 86 -8.28 1.42 13.38
CA ASN A 86 -7.99 1.70 11.97
C ASN A 86 -8.59 0.67 11.01
N ALA A 87 -9.35 -0.33 11.47
CA ALA A 87 -9.98 -1.36 10.63
C ALA A 87 -10.88 -0.80 9.52
N ARG A 88 -11.41 0.42 9.70
CA ARG A 88 -12.22 1.11 8.66
C ARG A 88 -11.37 1.76 7.57
N LEU A 89 -10.07 1.91 7.80
CA LEU A 89 -9.12 2.55 6.88
C LEU A 89 -8.34 1.48 6.13
N LEU A 90 -7.80 0.49 6.86
CA LEU A 90 -7.07 -0.63 6.29
C LEU A 90 -8.04 -1.72 5.83
N ASP A 91 -8.29 -1.82 4.52
CA ASP A 91 -9.12 -2.89 3.96
C ASP A 91 -8.31 -4.14 3.64
N GLY A 92 -8.98 -5.26 3.77
CA GLY A 92 -8.49 -6.54 3.32
C GLY A 92 -7.28 -7.05 4.11
N GLN A 93 -6.90 -8.28 3.76
CA GLN A 93 -5.68 -8.90 4.21
C GLN A 93 -4.75 -9.04 3.01
N ILE A 94 -3.46 -8.90 3.27
CA ILE A 94 -2.42 -9.13 2.28
C ILE A 94 -1.94 -10.57 2.46
N ASP A 95 -2.14 -11.39 1.42
CA ASP A 95 -1.67 -12.77 1.38
C ASP A 95 -0.22 -12.82 0.87
N TYR A 96 0.71 -12.42 1.73
CA TYR A 96 2.15 -12.48 1.47
C TYR A 96 2.76 -13.69 2.17
N ASN A 97 3.41 -14.55 1.41
CA ASN A 97 4.09 -15.73 1.92
C ASN A 97 5.62 -15.54 1.85
N PRO A 98 6.33 -15.44 3.00
CA PRO A 98 7.79 -15.26 3.03
C PRO A 98 8.60 -16.39 2.39
N GLN A 99 7.98 -17.51 2.03
CA GLN A 99 8.64 -18.64 1.35
C GLN A 99 8.56 -18.56 -0.18
N ILE A 100 7.81 -17.58 -0.73
CA ILE A 100 7.67 -17.36 -2.16
C ILE A 100 8.61 -16.23 -2.59
N ASP A 101 9.39 -16.46 -3.64
CA ASP A 101 10.19 -15.41 -4.28
C ASP A 101 9.30 -14.59 -5.22
N TYR A 102 8.78 -13.47 -4.70
CA TYR A 102 8.03 -12.49 -5.48
C TYR A 102 8.92 -11.60 -6.36
N GLY A 103 10.24 -11.71 -6.22
CA GLY A 103 11.21 -10.85 -6.89
C GLY A 103 11.38 -9.47 -6.26
N LEU A 104 12.46 -8.80 -6.67
CA LEU A 104 12.89 -7.52 -6.10
C LEU A 104 11.86 -6.41 -6.29
N ASP A 105 11.28 -6.27 -7.48
CA ASP A 105 10.41 -5.15 -7.81
C ASP A 105 9.06 -5.20 -7.07
N ILE A 106 8.49 -6.39 -6.87
CA ILE A 106 7.26 -6.56 -6.08
C ILE A 106 7.53 -6.24 -4.62
N ASN A 107 8.61 -6.81 -4.06
CA ASN A 107 9.00 -6.56 -2.68
C ASN A 107 9.30 -5.08 -2.43
N HIS A 108 9.98 -4.43 -3.37
CA HIS A 108 10.25 -3.00 -3.34
C HIS A 108 8.96 -2.18 -3.35
N LYS A 109 8.04 -2.44 -4.28
CA LYS A 109 6.78 -1.70 -4.40
C LYS A 109 5.89 -1.88 -3.17
N LEU A 110 5.80 -3.10 -2.64
CA LEU A 110 5.04 -3.40 -1.43
C LEU A 110 5.60 -2.65 -0.22
N PHE A 111 6.92 -2.62 -0.06
CA PHE A 111 7.56 -1.87 1.02
C PHE A 111 7.22 -0.38 0.96
N TYR A 112 7.31 0.23 -0.23
CA TYR A 112 6.98 1.64 -0.38
C TYR A 112 5.49 1.94 -0.23
N TYR A 113 4.62 0.99 -0.51
CA TYR A 113 3.20 1.15 -0.18
C TYR A 113 2.97 1.31 1.32
N PHE A 114 3.64 0.53 2.16
CA PHE A 114 3.56 0.73 3.61
C PHE A 114 4.15 2.08 4.04
N GLN A 115 5.26 2.51 3.41
CA GLN A 115 5.81 3.84 3.65
C GLN A 115 4.84 4.96 3.25
N TYR A 116 4.12 4.82 2.14
CA TYR A 116 3.07 5.74 1.72
C TYR A 116 1.94 5.81 2.75
N VAL A 117 1.45 4.66 3.23
CA VAL A 117 0.38 4.61 4.23
C VAL A 117 0.78 5.32 5.53
N GLU A 118 2.01 5.09 6.02
CA GLU A 118 2.47 5.70 7.27
C GLU A 118 2.84 7.18 7.10
N ASN A 119 3.50 7.55 6.02
CA ASN A 119 4.05 8.89 5.84
C ASN A 119 3.11 9.85 5.11
N GLU A 120 2.33 9.39 4.14
CA GLU A 120 1.40 10.24 3.39
C GLU A 120 0.02 10.21 4.04
N LEU A 121 -0.54 9.02 4.27
CA LEU A 121 -1.89 8.86 4.83
C LEU A 121 -1.93 9.01 6.36
N LYS A 122 -0.76 9.04 7.01
CA LYS A 122 -0.61 9.19 8.47
C LYS A 122 -1.28 8.07 9.27
N ILE A 123 -1.41 6.89 8.68
CA ILE A 123 -1.97 5.71 9.34
C ILE A 123 -0.81 4.86 9.84
N ARG A 124 -0.66 4.78 11.16
CA ARG A 124 0.42 4.00 11.78
C ARG A 124 0.15 2.50 11.63
N ILE A 125 1.12 1.76 11.10
CA ILE A 125 1.09 0.30 11.00
C ILE A 125 2.07 -0.30 12.03
N LEU A 126 3.30 0.19 12.05
CA LEU A 126 4.35 -0.23 12.97
C LEU A 126 4.73 0.88 13.97
N SER A 127 5.28 0.46 15.11
CA SER A 127 5.80 1.41 16.11
C SER A 127 7.20 1.93 15.75
N ASN A 128 7.99 1.10 15.06
CA ASN A 128 9.42 1.26 14.79
C ASN A 128 9.75 1.08 13.28
N SER A 129 9.02 1.78 12.43
CA SER A 129 9.20 1.76 10.98
C SER A 129 10.57 2.27 10.52
N PRO A 130 11.17 1.70 9.46
CA PRO A 130 12.39 2.24 8.87
C PRO A 130 12.08 3.59 8.22
N ARG A 131 13.06 4.51 8.26
CA ARG A 131 12.99 5.75 7.49
C ARG A 131 13.51 5.50 6.09
N ALA A 132 12.60 5.33 5.14
CA ALA A 132 12.94 5.11 3.72
C ALA A 132 13.03 6.41 2.90
N ILE A 133 12.59 7.54 3.46
CA ILE A 133 12.42 8.84 2.79
C ILE A 133 13.27 9.90 3.46
#